data_AF-A0A3N5UVQ5-F1
#
_entry.id   AF-A0A3N5UVQ5-F1
#
_cell.length_a   1.000
_cell.length_b   1.000
_cell.length_c   1.000
_cell.angle_alpha   90.00
_cell.angle_beta   90.00
_cell.angle_gamma   90.00
#
_symmetry.space_group_name_H-M   'P 1'
#
loop_
_entity.id
_entity.type
_entity.pdbx_description
1 polymer ?
#
loop_
_entity_poly.entity_id
_entity_poly.type
_entity_poly.pdbx_seq_one_letter_code
_entity_poly.pdbx_strand_id
1 'polypeptide(L)'
;MEYWLATSPWYGVILWIILYISDYYLTLYSARGFREIGHFQFEVFELTPQYQKEVEALKPVSKLHITLLILYSLLILFIWWVTKRFLPFPWTYLAYSFYLGIFLLLEVAVHIRHLRNISLIREIKKNGGVEGQISYRKWFSYRISAFEFYMFSVLFLILAMLYFSPFFLGGAIMCFATGFKHSRLAKKAKLNPSPAVEAQT
;
A
#
# COMPACT_ATOMS: atom_id res chain seq x y z
N MET A 1 -10.16 -20.92 -1.80
CA MET A 1 -8.88 -20.36 -1.31
C MET A 1 -9.01 -19.84 0.11
N GLU A 2 -10.02 -19.01 0.42
CA GLU A 2 -10.23 -18.42 1.74
C GLU A 2 -10.32 -19.43 2.90
N TYR A 3 -10.88 -20.63 2.64
CA TYR A 3 -10.94 -21.71 3.63
C TYR A 3 -9.56 -22.04 4.23
N TRP A 4 -8.52 -22.15 3.41
CA TRP A 4 -7.16 -22.46 3.87
C TRP A 4 -6.56 -21.33 4.69
N LEU A 5 -6.85 -20.08 4.32
CA LEU A 5 -6.38 -18.92 5.06
C LEU A 5 -7.03 -18.82 6.45
N ALA A 6 -8.28 -19.28 6.59
CA ALA A 6 -9.04 -19.15 7.83
C ALA A 6 -8.94 -20.35 8.78
N THR A 7 -8.54 -21.53 8.29
CA THR A 7 -8.36 -22.73 9.13
C THR A 7 -7.14 -22.61 10.04
N SER A 8 -6.07 -21.99 9.56
CA SER A 8 -4.83 -21.79 10.29
C SER A 8 -4.34 -20.36 10.12
N PRO A 9 -3.98 -19.66 11.22
CA PRO A 9 -3.54 -18.28 11.12
C PRO A 9 -2.18 -18.15 10.43
N TRP A 10 -1.41 -19.24 10.40
CA TRP A 10 -0.04 -19.25 9.88
C TRP A 10 0.02 -18.89 8.41
N TYR A 11 -0.93 -19.36 7.59
CA TYR A 11 -0.94 -19.03 6.17
C TYR A 11 -1.17 -17.53 5.93
N GLY A 12 -2.11 -16.93 6.68
CA GLY A 12 -2.36 -15.49 6.62
C GLY A 12 -1.16 -14.67 7.09
N VAL A 13 -0.52 -15.07 8.20
CA VAL A 13 0.65 -14.39 8.76
C VAL A 13 1.87 -14.51 7.86
N ILE A 14 2.17 -15.70 7.32
CA ILE A 14 3.32 -15.90 6.41
C ILE A 14 3.13 -15.05 5.16
N LEU A 15 1.93 -15.08 4.56
CA LEU A 15 1.63 -14.28 3.38
C LEU A 15 1.72 -12.79 3.67
N TRP A 16 1.20 -12.34 4.81
CA TRP A 16 1.35 -10.96 5.28
C TRP A 16 2.82 -10.55 5.41
N ILE A 17 3.66 -11.37 6.05
CA ILE A 17 5.08 -11.08 6.22
C ILE A 17 5.77 -10.91 4.87
N ILE A 18 5.51 -11.82 3.93
CA ILE A 18 6.08 -11.76 2.57
C ILE A 18 5.69 -10.44 1.90
N LEU A 19 4.39 -10.13 1.86
CA LEU A 19 3.87 -8.93 1.21
C LEU A 19 4.41 -7.65 1.85
N TYR A 20 4.36 -7.57 3.18
CA TYR A 20 4.80 -6.37 3.89
C TYR A 20 6.29 -6.09 3.70
N ILE A 21 7.12 -7.14 3.72
CA ILE A 21 8.56 -7.00 3.43
C ILE A 21 8.77 -6.58 1.97
N SER A 22 8.09 -7.21 1.02
CA SER A 22 8.25 -6.86 -0.39
C SER A 22 7.78 -5.44 -0.70
N ASP A 23 6.73 -4.93 -0.06
CA ASP A 23 6.28 -3.54 -0.19
C ASP A 23 7.42 -2.55 0.07
N TYR A 24 8.13 -2.72 1.19
CA TYR A 24 9.24 -1.84 1.55
C TYR A 24 10.39 -1.90 0.53
N TYR A 25 10.80 -3.10 0.12
CA TYR A 25 11.88 -3.25 -0.85
C TYR A 25 11.50 -2.75 -2.25
N LEU A 26 10.26 -2.96 -2.69
CA LEU A 26 9.75 -2.45 -3.95
C LEU A 26 9.66 -0.92 -3.94
N THR A 27 9.31 -0.33 -2.80
CA THR A 27 9.33 1.12 -2.59
C THR A 27 10.75 1.68 -2.75
N LEU A 28 11.74 1.07 -2.08
CA LEU A 28 13.15 1.48 -2.20
C LEU A 28 13.68 1.31 -3.63
N TYR A 29 13.34 0.19 -4.27
CA TYR A 29 13.74 -0.09 -5.65
C TYR A 29 13.17 0.96 -6.61
N SER A 30 11.89 1.30 -6.47
CA SER A 30 11.22 2.31 -7.29
C SER A 30 11.81 3.71 -7.03
N ALA A 31 12.05 4.07 -5.77
CA ALA A 31 12.65 5.35 -5.40
C ALA A 31 14.06 5.52 -6.01
N ARG A 32 14.88 4.47 -5.94
CA ARG A 32 16.21 4.45 -6.56
C ARG A 32 16.11 4.56 -8.09
N GLY A 33 15.22 3.78 -8.70
CA GLY A 33 15.05 3.76 -10.16
C GLY A 33 14.63 5.12 -10.72
N PHE A 34 13.69 5.82 -10.09
CA PHE A 34 13.30 7.17 -10.52
C PHE A 34 14.40 8.21 -10.30
N ARG A 35 15.20 8.11 -9.22
CA ARG A 35 16.35 8.99 -9.00
C ARG A 35 17.42 8.83 -10.07
N GLU A 36 17.71 7.59 -10.46
CA GLU A 36 18.68 7.30 -11.52
C GLU A 36 18.22 7.78 -12.91
N ILE A 37 16.90 7.78 -13.18
CA ILE A 37 16.34 8.30 -14.44
C ILE A 37 16.49 9.83 -14.53
N GLY A 38 16.39 10.55 -13.41
CA GLY A 38 16.62 12.00 -13.36
C GLY A 38 15.55 12.89 -14.01
N HIS A 39 14.62 12.33 -14.81
CA HIS A 39 13.50 13.06 -15.41
C HIS A 39 12.31 13.31 -14.47
N PHE A 40 12.25 12.60 -13.34
CA PHE A 40 11.15 12.69 -12.39
C PHE A 40 11.61 13.31 -11.07
N GLN A 41 11.05 14.45 -10.73
CA GLN A 41 11.28 15.12 -9.45
C GLN A 41 10.03 15.01 -8.59
N PHE A 42 10.09 14.22 -7.53
CA PHE A 42 9.00 14.09 -6.57
C PHE A 42 9.29 14.97 -5.36
N GLU A 43 8.36 15.85 -4.99
CA GLU A 43 8.45 16.59 -3.73
C GLU A 43 8.48 15.62 -2.54
N VAL A 44 7.69 14.55 -2.63
CA VAL A 44 7.74 13.41 -1.73
C VAL A 44 7.43 12.16 -2.55
N PHE A 45 8.34 11.18 -2.51
CA PHE A 45 8.13 9.88 -3.17
C PHE A 45 7.22 8.97 -2.32
N GLU A 46 7.59 8.78 -1.04
CA GLU A 46 6.82 7.92 -0.12
C GLU A 46 5.66 8.67 0.53
N LEU A 47 4.42 8.24 0.23
CA LEU A 47 3.23 8.93 0.72
C LEU A 47 2.97 8.69 2.21
N THR A 48 3.53 7.64 2.79
CA THR A 48 3.37 7.34 4.22
C THR A 48 4.33 8.21 5.05
N PRO A 49 3.83 9.17 5.87
CA PRO A 49 4.69 10.12 6.57
C PRO A 49 5.73 9.47 7.49
N GLN A 50 5.43 8.29 8.02
CA GLN A 50 6.28 7.51 8.91
C GLN A 50 7.56 7.02 8.22
N TYR A 51 7.51 6.73 6.92
CA TYR A 51 8.62 6.12 6.16
C TYR A 51 9.38 7.10 5.27
N GLN A 52 8.90 8.34 5.12
CA GLN A 52 9.49 9.35 4.22
C GLN A 52 11.00 9.51 4.39
N LYS A 53 11.46 9.77 5.62
CA LYS A 53 12.89 9.98 5.91
C LYS A 53 13.75 8.75 5.57
N GLU A 54 13.20 7.55 5.71
CA GLU A 54 13.95 6.32 5.52
C GLU A 54 14.04 5.95 4.04
N VAL A 55 12.95 6.14 3.29
CA VAL A 55 12.91 5.95 1.84
C VAL A 55 13.76 7.01 1.14
N GLU A 56 13.71 8.27 1.59
CA GLU A 56 14.55 9.34 1.07
C GLU A 56 16.05 9.06 1.27
N ALA A 57 16.40 8.46 2.42
CA ALA A 57 17.77 8.01 2.69
C ALA A 57 18.11 6.65 2.06
N LEU A 58 17.19 6.03 1.31
CA LEU A 58 17.32 4.70 0.71
C LEU A 58 17.85 3.64 1.70
N LYS A 59 17.40 3.70 2.95
CA LYS A 59 17.86 2.78 4.00
C LYS A 59 17.39 1.35 3.69
N PRO A 60 18.29 0.36 3.59
CA PRO A 60 17.91 -1.01 3.24
C PRO A 60 17.14 -1.73 4.36
N VAL A 61 17.29 -1.26 5.60
CA VAL A 61 16.62 -1.82 6.77
C VAL A 61 16.09 -0.70 7.64
N SER A 62 14.79 -0.76 7.96
CA SER A 62 14.12 0.16 8.85
C SER A 62 13.70 -0.53 10.14
N LYS A 63 14.15 0.03 11.28
CA LYS A 63 13.71 -0.42 12.61
C LYS A 63 12.21 -0.23 12.77
N LEU A 64 11.65 0.86 12.25
CA LEU A 64 10.22 1.14 12.31
C LEU A 64 9.42 0.13 11.49
N HIS A 65 9.91 -0.22 10.29
CA HIS A 65 9.29 -1.22 9.44
C HIS A 65 9.27 -2.59 10.12
N ILE A 66 10.38 -3.03 10.70
CA ILE A 66 10.46 -4.30 11.44
C ILE A 66 9.51 -4.29 12.65
N THR A 67 9.49 -3.21 13.43
CA THR A 67 8.59 -3.10 14.60
C THR A 67 7.13 -3.18 14.19
N LEU A 68 6.73 -2.48 13.13
CA LEU A 68 5.35 -2.52 12.62
C LEU A 68 5.01 -3.88 12.01
N LEU A 69 5.94 -4.54 11.32
CA LEU A 69 5.77 -5.91 10.82
C LEU A 69 5.44 -6.87 11.97
N ILE A 70 6.23 -6.83 13.05
CA ILE A 70 6.00 -7.67 14.23
C ILE A 70 4.65 -7.33 14.86
N LEU A 71 4.36 -6.05 15.06
CA LEU A 71 3.10 -5.60 15.68
C LEU A 71 1.87 -6.05 14.90
N TYR A 72 1.86 -5.86 13.57
CA TYR A 72 0.74 -6.28 12.73
C TYR A 72 0.64 -7.80 12.63
N SER A 73 1.75 -8.53 12.63
CA SER A 73 1.74 -10.00 12.67
C SER A 73 1.12 -10.51 13.98
N LEU A 74 1.51 -9.93 15.11
CA LEU A 74 0.91 -10.22 16.41
C LEU A 74 -0.57 -9.84 16.45
N LEU A 75 -0.96 -8.73 15.83
CA LEU A 75 -2.36 -8.32 15.72
C LEU A 75 -3.19 -9.33 14.92
N ILE A 76 -2.69 -9.85 13.79
CA ILE A 76 -3.37 -10.88 13.00
C ILE A 76 -3.56 -12.16 13.83
N LEU A 77 -2.51 -12.59 14.55
CA LEU A 77 -2.59 -13.74 15.46
C LEU A 77 -3.60 -13.51 16.58
N PHE A 78 -3.61 -12.31 17.17
CA PHE A 78 -4.54 -11.93 18.23
C PHE A 78 -5.98 -11.93 17.74
N ILE A 79 -6.26 -11.34 16.56
CA ILE A 79 -7.61 -11.35 15.96
C ILE A 79 -8.06 -12.79 15.70
N TRP A 80 -7.19 -13.66 15.18
CA TRP A 80 -7.51 -15.07 14.99
C TRP A 80 -7.85 -15.75 16.33
N TRP A 81 -7.04 -15.53 17.36
CA TRP A 81 -7.27 -16.10 18.69
C TRP A 81 -8.59 -15.62 19.31
N VAL A 82 -8.86 -14.31 19.27
CA VAL A 82 -10.12 -13.72 19.78
C VAL A 82 -11.32 -14.28 19.04
N THR A 83 -11.28 -14.27 17.70
CA THR A 83 -12.40 -14.78 16.90
C THR A 83 -12.68 -16.23 17.24
N LYS A 84 -11.65 -17.10 17.28
CA LYS A 84 -11.79 -18.52 17.65
C LYS A 84 -12.30 -18.76 19.06
N ARG A 85 -11.93 -17.92 20.03
CA ARG A 85 -12.30 -18.09 21.43
C ARG A 85 -13.72 -17.62 21.74
N PHE A 86 -14.16 -16.53 21.11
CA PHE A 86 -15.37 -15.82 21.53
C PHE A 86 -16.53 -15.86 20.54
N LEU A 87 -16.29 -16.20 19.27
CA LEU A 87 -17.36 -16.26 18.26
C LEU A 87 -17.78 -17.71 17.97
N PRO A 88 -19.09 -18.01 17.92
CA PRO A 88 -19.54 -19.31 17.47
C PRO A 88 -19.25 -19.48 15.96
N PHE A 89 -19.14 -20.74 15.53
CA PHE A 89 -19.15 -21.05 14.10
C PHE A 89 -20.54 -20.69 13.51
N PRO A 90 -20.64 -20.05 12.31
CA PRO A 90 -19.58 -19.71 11.34
C PRO A 90 -19.03 -18.28 11.45
N TRP A 91 -19.49 -17.47 12.40
CA TRP A 91 -19.12 -16.05 12.55
C TRP A 91 -17.61 -15.83 12.77
N THR A 92 -16.95 -16.80 13.40
CA THR A 92 -15.47 -16.91 13.46
C THR A 92 -14.81 -16.71 12.11
N TYR A 93 -15.25 -17.48 11.12
CA TYR A 93 -14.69 -17.49 9.78
C TYR A 93 -14.94 -16.15 9.09
N LEU A 94 -16.16 -15.64 9.17
CA LEU A 94 -16.55 -14.38 8.52
C LEU A 94 -15.73 -13.21 9.06
N ALA A 95 -15.61 -13.11 10.39
CA ALA A 95 -14.86 -12.04 11.03
C ALA A 95 -13.36 -12.11 10.70
N TYR A 96 -12.73 -13.28 10.88
CA TYR A 96 -11.30 -13.43 10.62
C TYR A 96 -10.96 -13.18 9.14
N SER A 97 -11.74 -13.74 8.20
CA SER A 97 -11.56 -13.51 6.77
C SER A 97 -11.72 -12.05 6.40
N PHE A 98 -12.69 -11.33 6.98
CA PHE A 98 -12.83 -9.89 6.81
C PHE A 98 -11.58 -9.12 7.21
N TYR A 99 -11.06 -9.36 8.42
CA TYR A 99 -9.83 -8.70 8.89
C TYR A 99 -8.62 -9.06 8.05
N LEU A 100 -8.47 -10.32 7.64
CA LEU A 100 -7.36 -10.71 6.79
C LEU A 100 -7.43 -10.01 5.42
N GLY A 101 -8.64 -9.82 4.89
CA GLY A 101 -8.89 -9.06 3.67
C GLY A 101 -8.43 -7.60 3.76
N ILE A 102 -8.64 -6.94 4.90
CA ILE A 102 -8.16 -5.57 5.16
C ILE A 102 -6.65 -5.48 4.91
N PHE A 103 -5.87 -6.41 5.48
CA PHE A 103 -4.42 -6.40 5.38
C PHE A 103 -3.94 -6.82 3.99
N LEU A 104 -4.35 -8.02 3.55
CA LEU A 104 -3.78 -8.63 2.34
C LEU A 104 -4.20 -7.90 1.06
N LEU A 105 -5.45 -7.47 0.94
CA LEU A 105 -5.90 -6.81 -0.29
C LEU A 105 -5.43 -5.36 -0.40
N LEU A 106 -5.18 -4.69 0.73
CA LEU A 106 -4.49 -3.41 0.73
C LEU A 106 -3.07 -3.57 0.17
N GLU A 107 -2.33 -4.58 0.64
CA GLU A 107 -1.00 -4.90 0.13
C GLU A 107 -1.03 -5.21 -1.35
N VAL A 108 -1.99 -6.01 -1.83
CA VAL A 108 -2.15 -6.28 -3.28
C VAL A 108 -2.30 -4.97 -4.07
N ALA A 109 -3.15 -4.05 -3.62
CA ALA A 109 -3.33 -2.75 -4.29
C ALA A 109 -2.02 -1.93 -4.33
N VAL A 110 -1.24 -1.97 -3.25
CA VAL A 110 0.07 -1.31 -3.17
C VAL A 110 1.09 -1.99 -4.09
N HIS A 111 1.13 -3.32 -4.16
CA HIS A 111 2.05 -4.06 -5.02
C HIS A 111 1.78 -3.80 -6.51
N ILE A 112 0.52 -3.70 -6.93
CA ILE A 112 0.19 -3.34 -8.32
C ILE A 112 0.72 -1.94 -8.66
N ARG A 113 0.68 -0.98 -7.72
CA ARG A 113 1.31 0.34 -7.91
C ARG A 113 2.82 0.22 -8.11
N HIS A 114 3.49 -0.59 -7.30
CA HIS A 114 4.93 -0.83 -7.44
C HIS A 114 5.27 -1.48 -8.77
N LEU A 115 4.52 -2.50 -9.19
CA LEU A 115 4.73 -3.15 -10.48
C LEU A 115 4.57 -2.18 -11.64
N ARG A 116 3.56 -1.29 -11.60
CA ARG A 116 3.42 -0.23 -12.60
C ARG A 116 4.62 0.71 -12.61
N ASN A 117 5.07 1.16 -11.44
CA ASN A 117 6.23 2.06 -11.32
C ASN A 117 7.50 1.39 -11.87
N ILE A 118 7.72 0.11 -11.55
CA ILE A 118 8.85 -0.68 -12.05
C ILE A 118 8.77 -0.84 -13.57
N SER A 119 7.58 -1.13 -14.10
CA SER A 119 7.37 -1.23 -15.55
C SER A 119 7.72 0.09 -16.25
N LEU A 120 7.28 1.22 -15.70
CA LEU A 120 7.59 2.55 -16.24
C LEU A 120 9.11 2.84 -16.19
N ILE A 121 9.75 2.58 -15.05
CA ILE A 121 11.21 2.75 -14.90
C ILE A 121 11.97 1.91 -15.94
N ARG A 122 11.57 0.64 -16.12
CA ARG A 122 12.21 -0.26 -17.08
C ARG A 122 12.04 0.23 -18.51
N GLU A 123 10.84 0.66 -18.88
CA GLU A 123 10.54 1.14 -20.22
C GLU A 123 11.37 2.38 -20.55
N ILE A 124 11.42 3.34 -19.62
CA ILE A 124 12.18 4.59 -19.79
C ILE A 124 13.68 4.32 -19.89
N LYS A 125 14.23 3.45 -19.03
CA LYS A 125 15.66 3.10 -19.08
C LYS A 125 16.05 2.38 -20.36
N LYS A 126 15.15 1.55 -20.92
CA LYS A 126 15.45 0.72 -22.09
C LYS A 126 15.22 1.46 -23.40
N ASN A 127 14.08 2.14 -23.53
CA ASN A 127 13.59 2.70 -24.77
C ASN A 127 13.51 4.23 -24.75
N GLY A 128 13.75 4.88 -23.61
CA GLY A 128 13.51 6.31 -23.45
C GLY A 128 12.02 6.64 -23.43
N GLY A 129 11.62 7.71 -24.12
CA GLY A 129 10.21 8.10 -24.28
C GLY A 129 9.71 9.14 -23.26
N VAL A 130 10.58 9.64 -22.39
CA VAL A 130 10.31 10.82 -21.55
C VAL A 130 11.38 11.85 -21.83
N GLU A 131 10.95 13.03 -22.27
CA GLU A 131 11.82 14.18 -22.49
C GLU A 131 11.48 15.29 -21.48
N GLY A 132 12.47 16.13 -21.17
CA GLY A 132 12.31 17.23 -20.20
C GLY A 132 12.26 16.75 -18.75
N GLN A 133 11.61 17.53 -17.88
CA GLN A 133 11.53 17.30 -16.44
C GLN A 133 10.06 17.29 -15.99
N ILE A 134 9.66 16.25 -15.28
CA ILE A 134 8.32 16.11 -14.70
C ILE A 134 8.41 16.28 -13.19
N SER A 135 7.84 17.37 -12.68
CA SER A 135 7.79 17.65 -11.24
C SER A 135 6.43 17.28 -10.63
N TYR A 136 6.43 16.31 -9.73
CA TYR A 136 5.26 15.87 -8.98
C TYR A 136 5.15 16.63 -7.66
N ARG A 137 4.13 17.50 -7.59
CA ARG A 137 3.73 18.17 -6.34
C ARG A 137 3.07 17.17 -5.40
N LYS A 138 3.32 17.32 -4.09
CA LYS A 138 2.83 16.41 -3.05
C LYS A 138 1.31 16.20 -3.06
N TRP A 139 0.53 17.26 -3.25
CA TRP A 139 -0.94 17.16 -3.30
C TRP A 139 -1.42 16.31 -4.47
N PHE A 140 -0.72 16.37 -5.61
CA PHE A 140 -1.06 15.64 -6.82
C PHE A 140 -0.77 14.15 -6.66
N SER A 141 0.39 13.79 -6.10
CA SER A 141 0.74 12.41 -5.77
C SER A 141 -0.29 11.75 -4.83
N TYR A 142 -0.73 12.46 -3.79
CA TYR A 142 -1.81 11.97 -2.93
C TYR A 142 -3.15 11.81 -3.67
N ARG A 143 -3.47 12.71 -4.62
CA ARG A 143 -4.73 12.64 -5.38
C ARG A 143 -4.75 11.45 -6.33
N ILE A 144 -3.66 11.19 -7.04
CA ILE A 144 -3.53 9.99 -7.89
C ILE A 144 -3.64 8.73 -7.03
N SER A 145 -2.87 8.66 -5.95
CA SER A 145 -2.91 7.49 -5.06
C SER A 145 -4.29 7.27 -4.45
N ALA A 146 -5.01 8.34 -4.08
CA ALA A 146 -6.38 8.24 -3.62
C ALA A 146 -7.31 7.62 -4.66
N PHE A 147 -7.20 8.07 -5.91
CA PHE A 147 -8.02 7.55 -7.01
C PHE A 147 -7.75 6.06 -7.27
N GLU A 148 -6.49 5.63 -7.26
CA GLU A 148 -6.14 4.21 -7.39
C GLU A 148 -6.79 3.37 -6.30
N PHE A 149 -6.70 3.80 -5.03
CA PHE A 149 -7.32 3.08 -3.94
C PHE A 149 -8.85 3.06 -4.02
N TYR A 150 -9.50 4.11 -4.54
CA TYR A 150 -10.94 4.04 -4.83
C TYR A 150 -11.26 3.05 -5.95
N MET A 151 -10.45 2.98 -7.01
CA MET A 151 -10.63 1.99 -8.08
C MET A 151 -10.51 0.56 -7.55
N PHE A 152 -9.50 0.28 -6.71
CA PHE A 152 -9.38 -1.02 -6.04
C PHE A 152 -10.52 -1.29 -5.07
N SER A 153 -11.01 -0.27 -4.37
CA SER A 153 -12.17 -0.40 -3.49
C SER A 153 -13.42 -0.83 -4.27
N VAL A 154 -13.70 -0.20 -5.41
CA VAL A 154 -14.82 -0.57 -6.29
C VAL A 154 -14.63 -1.99 -6.83
N LEU A 155 -13.42 -2.33 -7.31
CA LEU A 155 -13.12 -3.67 -7.80
C LEU A 155 -13.36 -4.73 -6.72
N PHE A 156 -12.81 -4.54 -5.52
CA PHE A 156 -12.99 -5.48 -4.41
C PHE A 156 -14.44 -5.52 -3.93
N LEU A 157 -15.19 -4.42 -3.99
CA LEU A 157 -16.62 -4.42 -3.67
C LEU A 157 -17.42 -5.25 -4.68
N ILE A 158 -17.13 -5.12 -5.98
CA ILE A 158 -17.73 -5.97 -7.02
C ILE A 158 -17.44 -7.44 -6.74
N LEU A 159 -16.18 -7.79 -6.45
CA LEU A 159 -15.80 -9.16 -6.09
C LEU A 159 -16.47 -9.63 -4.79
N ALA A 160 -16.60 -8.77 -3.79
CA ALA A 160 -17.30 -9.10 -2.55
C ALA A 160 -18.78 -9.43 -2.79
N MET A 161 -19.46 -8.70 -3.68
CA MET A 161 -20.85 -8.96 -4.05
C MET A 161 -20.99 -10.24 -4.88
N LEU A 162 -20.11 -10.47 -5.85
CA LEU A 162 -20.16 -11.66 -6.71
C LEU A 162 -19.87 -12.96 -5.94
N TYR A 163 -18.94 -12.92 -4.99
CA TYR A 163 -18.51 -14.10 -4.23
C TYR A 163 -19.11 -14.18 -2.82
N PHE A 164 -19.95 -13.22 -2.42
CA PHE A 164 -20.46 -13.08 -1.04
C PHE A 164 -19.36 -13.20 0.02
N SER A 165 -18.21 -12.59 -0.24
CA SER A 165 -16.98 -12.81 0.52
C SER A 165 -16.68 -11.63 1.46
N PRO A 166 -16.62 -11.87 2.79
CA PRO A 166 -16.17 -10.87 3.76
C PRO A 166 -14.71 -10.46 3.53
N PHE A 167 -13.88 -11.35 2.99
CA PHE A 167 -12.48 -11.07 2.70
C PHE A 167 -12.34 -9.92 1.68
N PHE A 168 -13.05 -10.03 0.56
CA PHE A 168 -13.07 -8.94 -0.42
C PHE A 168 -13.72 -7.66 0.12
N LEU A 169 -14.75 -7.78 0.97
CA LEU A 169 -15.37 -6.62 1.60
C LEU A 169 -14.39 -5.88 2.53
N GLY A 170 -13.58 -6.60 3.31
CA GLY A 170 -12.52 -6.03 4.14
C GLY A 170 -11.51 -5.24 3.32
N GLY A 171 -11.05 -5.81 2.20
CA GLY A 171 -10.18 -5.12 1.26
C GLY A 171 -10.80 -3.87 0.63
N ALA A 172 -12.08 -3.95 0.25
CA ALA A 172 -12.83 -2.83 -0.31
C ALA A 172 -12.92 -1.65 0.66
N ILE A 173 -13.27 -1.92 1.93
CA ILE A 173 -13.37 -0.91 2.98
C ILE A 173 -12.00 -0.30 3.29
N MET A 174 -10.95 -1.12 3.39
CA MET A 174 -9.61 -0.62 3.70
C MET A 174 -9.05 0.25 2.58
N CYS A 175 -9.25 -0.15 1.32
CA CYS A 175 -8.86 0.67 0.16
C CYS A 175 -9.65 1.98 0.15
N PHE A 176 -10.96 1.95 0.42
CA PHE A 176 -11.76 3.17 0.51
C PHE A 176 -11.25 4.13 1.60
N ALA A 177 -11.03 3.61 2.82
CA ALA A 177 -10.52 4.39 3.94
C ALA A 177 -9.15 5.00 3.64
N THR A 178 -8.27 4.25 2.96
CA THR A 178 -6.95 4.72 2.53
C THR A 178 -7.06 5.80 1.46
N GLY A 179 -7.92 5.61 0.45
CA GLY A 179 -8.20 6.62 -0.57
C GLY A 179 -8.78 7.91 0.01
N PHE A 180 -9.65 7.79 1.01
CA PHE A 180 -10.21 8.93 1.74
C PHE A 180 -9.15 9.68 2.55
N LYS A 181 -8.30 8.95 3.29
CA LYS A 181 -7.14 9.52 4.00
C LYS A 181 -6.23 10.28 3.03
N HIS A 182 -5.89 9.69 1.89
CA HIS A 182 -5.05 10.33 0.87
C HIS A 182 -5.72 11.56 0.25
N SER A 183 -7.04 11.52 0.03
CA SER A 183 -7.80 12.70 -0.43
C SER A 183 -7.75 13.85 0.58
N ARG A 184 -7.83 13.56 1.89
CA ARG A 184 -7.68 14.58 2.95
C ARG A 184 -6.26 15.14 2.99
N LEU A 185 -5.24 14.28 2.86
CA LEU A 185 -3.84 14.70 2.80
C LEU A 185 -3.55 15.56 1.57
N ALA A 186 -4.14 15.23 0.41
CA ALA A 186 -4.06 16.04 -0.80
C ALA A 186 -4.62 17.45 -0.58
N LYS A 187 -5.81 17.55 0.03
CA LYS A 187 -6.41 18.86 0.39
C LYS A 187 -5.50 19.66 1.33
N LYS A 188 -4.95 19.02 2.37
CA LYS A 188 -4.04 19.67 3.32
C LYS A 188 -2.75 20.15 2.66
N ALA A 189 -2.15 19.34 1.78
CA ALA A 189 -0.93 19.70 1.05
C ALA A 189 -1.17 20.81 0.02
N LYS A 190 -2.38 20.92 -0.55
CA LYS A 190 -2.74 22.02 -1.45
C LYS A 190 -2.88 23.37 -0.72
N LEU A 191 -3.38 23.35 0.53
CA LEU A 191 -3.55 24.55 1.35
C LEU A 191 -2.23 25.05 1.93
N ASN A 192 -1.29 24.13 2.22
CA ASN A 192 0.04 24.44 2.74
C ASN A 192 1.10 23.96 1.73
N PRO A 193 1.25 24.64 0.58
CA PRO A 193 2.25 24.26 -0.40
C PRO A 193 3.64 24.43 0.21
N SER A 194 4.49 23.41 0.06
CA SER A 194 5.92 23.58 0.32
C SER A 194 6.45 24.67 -0.63
N PRO A 195 7.48 25.44 -0.21
CA PRO A 195 8.16 26.37 -1.11
C PRO A 195 8.53 25.64 -2.40
N ALA A 196 8.39 26.32 -3.54
CA ALA A 196 8.85 25.74 -4.78
C ALA A 196 10.34 25.39 -4.63
N VAL A 197 10.69 24.13 -4.86
CA VAL A 197 12.10 23.76 -5.03
C VAL A 197 12.52 24.51 -6.29
N GLU A 198 13.28 25.59 -6.11
CA GLU A 198 13.90 26.28 -7.24
C GLU A 198 14.68 25.24 -8.02
N ALA A 199 14.38 25.13 -9.31
CA ALA A 199 15.14 24.26 -10.19
C ALA A 199 16.59 24.71 -10.10
N GLN A 200 17.45 23.87 -9.52
CA GLN A 200 18.89 24.07 -9.61
C GLN A 200 19.23 23.91 -11.09
N THR A 201 19.33 25.04 -11.79
CA THR A 201 19.79 25.16 -13.18
C THR A 201 21.27 24.85 -13.27
#